data_AF-A0AA97ETR7-F1
#
_entry.id   AF-A0AA97ETR7-F1
#
_cell.length_a   1.000
_cell.length_b   1.000
_cell.length_c   1.000
_cell.angle_alpha   90.00
_cell.angle_beta   90.00
_cell.angle_gamma   90.00
#
_symmetry.space_group_name_H-M   'P 1'
#
loop_
_entity.id
_entity.type
_entity.pdbx_description
1 polymer ?
#
loop_
_entity_poly.entity_id
_entity_poly.type
_entity_poly.pdbx_seq_one_letter_code
_entity_poly.pdbx_strand_id
1 'polypeptide(L)'
;MKVLYSIILFLLPSLALANITPLQNLLLINDFETWLNNGESLINWENFRSKDINVYRERKVPNQIYYDFKRNIFNAEKEYGGKVVSIYGQFNSIERNNEGDPVIIFDLGYVNKLYTVSYTINEVEDLKVGNQLNLYCTGFFMDKFGDMSATCSMQNTPARFIAVNNIQHESSRKFLEKSVNEVIPMKLLHKKFNTDTTNLIQAKCEKIDSKNYNFCMGLITKDTKTTN
;
A
#
# COMPACT_ATOMS: atom_id res chain seq x y z
N MET A 1 4.93 -59.02 -24.84
CA MET A 1 5.39 -58.16 -23.74
C MET A 1 4.63 -56.84 -23.79
N LYS A 2 3.68 -56.62 -22.88
CA LYS A 2 2.92 -55.37 -22.75
C LYS A 2 3.65 -54.48 -21.74
N VAL A 3 4.20 -53.36 -22.18
CA VAL A 3 4.83 -52.36 -21.30
C VAL A 3 3.71 -51.48 -20.75
N LEU A 4 3.37 -51.68 -19.48
CA LEU A 4 2.48 -50.80 -18.72
C LEU A 4 3.27 -49.54 -18.34
N TYR A 5 3.00 -48.44 -19.04
CA TYR A 5 3.40 -47.11 -18.58
C TYR A 5 2.58 -46.77 -17.33
N SER A 6 3.19 -46.93 -16.15
CA SER A 6 2.68 -46.34 -14.92
C SER A 6 2.90 -44.83 -15.00
N ILE A 7 1.83 -44.09 -15.32
CA ILE A 7 1.77 -42.65 -15.11
C ILE A 7 1.72 -42.46 -13.60
N ILE A 8 2.89 -42.24 -12.99
CA ILE A 8 2.98 -41.69 -11.64
C ILE A 8 2.49 -40.26 -11.76
N LEU A 9 1.20 -40.06 -11.48
CA LEU A 9 0.62 -38.75 -11.26
C LEU A 9 1.27 -38.22 -9.96
N PHE A 10 2.32 -37.42 -10.10
CA PHE A 10 2.81 -36.57 -9.01
C PHE A 10 1.69 -35.56 -8.72
N LEU A 11 0.76 -35.95 -7.84
CA LEU A 11 -0.01 -35.00 -7.05
C LEU A 11 0.98 -34.31 -6.13
N LEU A 12 1.70 -33.32 -6.66
CA LEU A 12 2.20 -32.26 -5.81
C LEU A 12 0.95 -31.69 -5.14
N PRO A 13 0.82 -31.72 -3.80
CA PRO A 13 -0.14 -30.83 -3.19
C PRO A 13 0.29 -29.44 -3.66
N SER A 14 -0.53 -28.81 -4.51
CA SER A 14 -0.49 -27.36 -4.56
C SER A 14 -0.73 -26.96 -3.11
N LEU A 15 0.32 -26.48 -2.46
CA LEU A 15 0.17 -25.63 -1.29
C LEU A 15 -0.68 -24.47 -1.83
N ALA A 16 -2.00 -24.61 -1.74
CA ALA A 16 -2.91 -23.51 -1.87
C ALA A 16 -2.52 -22.60 -0.71
N LEU A 17 -1.63 -21.66 -0.99
CA LEU A 17 -1.23 -20.65 -0.02
C LEU A 17 -2.52 -19.97 0.41
N ALA A 18 -2.90 -20.18 1.66
CA ALA A 18 -4.10 -19.58 2.21
C ALA A 18 -3.91 -18.06 2.13
N ASN A 19 -4.76 -17.42 1.34
CA ASN A 19 -4.70 -15.97 1.19
C ASN A 19 -4.99 -15.30 2.55
N ILE A 20 -4.13 -14.34 2.93
CA ILE A 20 -4.35 -13.44 4.07
C ILE A 20 -5.74 -12.80 3.93
N THR A 21 -6.56 -12.95 4.96
CA THR A 21 -7.93 -12.43 4.99
C THR A 21 -7.93 -10.91 5.19
N PRO A 22 -9.00 -10.18 4.81
CA PRO A 22 -9.16 -8.76 5.11
C PRO A 22 -8.94 -8.40 6.59
N LEU A 23 -9.43 -9.22 7.51
CA LEU A 23 -9.17 -9.03 8.95
C LEU A 23 -7.68 -9.12 9.28
N GLN A 24 -6.98 -10.12 8.73
CA GLN A 24 -5.54 -10.26 8.95
C GLN A 24 -4.76 -9.10 8.34
N ASN A 25 -5.08 -8.68 7.11
CA ASN A 25 -4.50 -7.49 6.48
C ASN A 25 -4.68 -6.25 7.37
N LEU A 26 -5.88 -6.04 7.88
CA LEU A 26 -6.20 -4.89 8.73
C LEU A 26 -5.39 -4.90 10.04
N LEU A 27 -5.29 -6.06 10.68
CA LEU A 27 -4.47 -6.23 11.89
C LEU A 27 -2.98 -6.02 11.61
N LEU A 28 -2.46 -6.51 10.48
CA LEU A 28 -1.08 -6.27 10.05
C LEU A 28 -0.81 -4.79 9.77
N ILE A 29 -1.73 -4.08 9.11
CA ILE A 29 -1.63 -2.63 8.89
C ILE A 29 -1.58 -1.90 10.24
N ASN A 30 -2.50 -2.22 11.16
CA ASN A 30 -2.55 -1.59 12.47
C ASN A 30 -1.28 -1.84 13.29
N ASP A 31 -0.81 -3.08 13.33
CA ASP A 31 0.42 -3.46 14.05
C ASP A 31 1.66 -2.78 13.45
N PHE A 32 1.78 -2.77 12.12
CA PHE A 32 2.91 -2.15 11.44
C PHE A 32 2.92 -0.62 11.57
N GLU A 33 1.76 0.04 11.43
CA GLU A 33 1.64 1.49 11.66
C GLU A 33 1.95 1.85 13.12
N THR A 34 1.54 1.02 14.08
CA THR A 34 1.88 1.21 15.50
C THR A 34 3.38 1.13 15.71
N TRP A 35 4.04 0.11 15.14
CA TRP A 35 5.49 -0.02 15.19
C TRP A 35 6.21 1.19 14.59
N LEU A 36 5.81 1.64 13.39
CA LEU A 36 6.38 2.81 12.73
C LEU A 36 6.26 4.09 13.57
N ASN A 37 5.21 4.20 14.39
CA ASN A 37 4.99 5.31 15.31
C ASN A 37 5.63 5.12 16.70
N ASN A 38 6.56 4.16 16.84
CA ASN A 38 7.23 3.81 18.10
C ASN A 38 6.31 3.25 19.19
N GLY A 39 5.14 2.75 18.84
CA GLY A 39 4.30 1.98 19.75
C GLY A 39 4.76 0.53 19.90
N GLU A 40 4.16 -0.17 20.85
CA GLU A 40 4.35 -1.61 21.05
C GLU A 40 3.68 -2.39 19.91
N SER A 41 4.43 -3.31 19.32
CA SER A 41 3.99 -4.13 18.19
C SER A 41 4.21 -5.60 18.49
N LEU A 42 3.30 -6.43 17.97
CA LEU A 42 3.33 -7.88 18.11
C LEU A 42 4.37 -8.53 17.20
N ILE A 43 4.61 -7.94 16.02
CA ILE A 43 5.57 -8.47 15.04
C ILE A 43 6.88 -7.67 15.11
N ASN A 44 8.01 -8.39 15.04
CA ASN A 44 9.28 -7.72 14.78
C ASN A 44 9.40 -7.38 13.29
N TRP A 45 9.09 -6.13 12.96
CA TRP A 45 9.12 -5.60 11.59
C TRP A 45 10.51 -5.24 11.08
N GLU A 46 11.58 -5.32 11.88
CA GLU A 46 12.94 -4.95 11.47
C GLU A 46 13.44 -5.77 10.27
N ASN A 47 13.00 -7.03 10.17
CA ASN A 47 13.33 -7.92 9.04
C ASN A 47 12.52 -7.63 7.77
N PHE A 48 11.49 -6.79 7.87
CA PHE A 48 10.64 -6.39 6.75
C PHE A 48 11.09 -5.05 6.17
N ARG A 49 11.34 -4.08 7.04
CA ARG A 49 11.70 -2.71 6.66
C ARG A 49 12.43 -2.04 7.82
N SER A 50 13.29 -1.06 7.50
CA SER A 50 13.73 -0.09 8.51
C SER A 50 12.54 0.68 9.11
N LYS A 51 12.63 0.95 10.41
CA LYS A 51 11.65 1.73 11.18
C LYS A 51 11.63 3.20 10.76
N ASP A 52 12.77 3.72 10.32
CA ASP A 52 12.93 5.12 9.97
C ASP A 52 12.11 5.46 8.73
N ILE A 53 11.09 6.31 8.93
CA ILE A 53 10.37 6.94 7.82
C ILE A 53 11.10 8.23 7.48
N ASN A 54 11.93 8.15 6.45
CA ASN A 54 12.59 9.32 5.89
C ASN A 54 11.57 10.19 5.14
N VAL A 55 11.01 11.19 5.81
CA VAL A 55 10.11 12.16 5.19
C VAL A 55 10.94 13.30 4.60
N TYR A 56 10.73 13.60 3.32
CA TYR A 56 11.27 14.82 2.72
C TYR A 56 10.55 16.03 3.35
N ARG A 57 11.34 16.93 3.95
CA ARG A 57 10.81 17.95 4.87
C ARG A 57 9.87 18.97 4.22
N GLU A 58 10.13 19.31 2.96
CA GLU A 58 9.33 20.33 2.27
C GLU A 58 8.29 19.69 1.36
N ARG A 59 7.11 20.29 1.32
CA ARG A 59 6.13 19.97 0.30
C ARG A 59 6.62 20.48 -1.06
N LYS A 60 6.50 19.64 -2.09
CA LYS A 60 6.89 19.98 -3.48
C LYS A 60 5.66 20.09 -4.37
N VAL A 61 5.75 20.91 -5.41
CA VAL A 61 4.83 20.77 -6.55
C VAL A 61 5.41 19.78 -7.57
N PRO A 62 4.59 19.01 -8.30
CA PRO A 62 5.08 18.02 -9.26
C PRO A 62 6.16 18.55 -10.23
N ASN A 63 5.97 19.76 -10.77
CA ASN A 63 6.91 20.36 -11.74
C ASN A 63 8.30 20.61 -11.14
N GLN A 64 8.39 20.92 -9.84
CA GLN A 64 9.70 21.09 -9.19
C GLN A 64 10.48 19.78 -9.17
N ILE A 65 9.83 18.68 -8.82
CA ILE A 65 10.44 17.34 -8.83
C ILE A 65 10.91 16.99 -10.25
N TYR A 66 10.05 17.23 -11.24
CA TYR A 66 10.41 17.05 -12.65
C TYR A 66 11.67 17.83 -13.04
N TYR A 67 11.74 19.12 -12.70
CA TYR A 67 12.92 19.92 -13.01
C TYR A 67 14.20 19.42 -12.33
N ASP A 68 14.11 18.91 -11.10
CA ASP A 68 15.27 18.33 -10.42
C ASP A 68 15.79 17.09 -11.15
N PHE A 69 14.91 16.19 -11.59
CA PHE A 69 15.26 15.03 -12.40
C PHE A 69 15.84 15.43 -13.77
N LYS A 70 15.24 16.42 -14.46
CA LYS A 70 15.74 16.92 -15.74
C LYS A 70 17.12 17.57 -15.63
N ARG A 71 17.38 18.29 -14.54
CA ARG A 71 18.66 18.96 -14.31
C ARG A 71 19.77 17.96 -14.00
N ASN A 72 19.50 16.99 -13.12
CA ASN A 72 20.47 15.96 -12.75
C ASN A 72 19.73 14.75 -12.13
N ILE A 73 19.51 13.72 -12.94
CA ILE A 73 18.78 12.52 -12.53
C ILE A 73 19.42 11.82 -11.33
N PHE A 74 20.74 11.64 -11.32
CA PHE A 74 21.43 10.95 -10.22
C PHE A 74 21.34 11.71 -8.90
N ASN A 75 21.39 13.05 -8.96
CA ASN A 75 21.19 13.87 -7.76
C ASN A 75 19.74 13.78 -7.27
N ALA A 76 18.76 13.83 -8.18
CA ALA A 76 17.35 13.72 -7.83
C ALA A 76 17.02 12.33 -7.25
N GLU A 77 17.54 11.26 -7.83
CA GLU A 77 17.39 9.90 -7.29
C GLU A 77 17.98 9.78 -5.88
N LYS A 78 19.14 10.40 -5.62
CA LYS A 78 19.71 10.46 -4.28
C LYS A 78 18.87 11.33 -3.32
N GLU A 79 18.29 12.41 -3.83
CA GLU A 79 17.51 13.36 -3.06
C GLU A 79 16.14 12.80 -2.66
N TYR A 80 15.45 12.10 -3.56
CA TYR A 80 14.09 11.59 -3.37
C TYR A 80 14.06 10.08 -3.07
N GLY A 81 15.11 9.34 -3.39
CA GLY A 81 15.21 7.90 -3.21
C GLY A 81 15.02 7.46 -1.77
N GLY A 82 14.12 6.49 -1.57
CA GLY A 82 13.80 5.93 -0.25
C GLY A 82 13.07 6.91 0.68
N LYS A 83 12.67 8.10 0.21
CA LYS A 83 11.97 9.12 1.00
C LYS A 83 10.50 9.21 0.65
N VAL A 84 9.69 9.52 1.65
CA VAL A 84 8.29 9.92 1.48
C VAL A 84 8.27 11.42 1.20
N VAL A 85 7.84 11.81 0.01
CA VAL A 85 7.73 13.21 -0.42
C VAL A 85 6.26 13.62 -0.39
N SER A 86 5.94 14.72 0.29
CA SER A 86 4.62 15.32 0.17
C SER A 86 4.57 16.16 -1.11
N ILE A 87 3.67 15.81 -2.02
CA ILE A 87 3.39 16.62 -3.20
C ILE A 87 2.03 17.30 -3.10
N TYR A 88 1.93 18.47 -3.71
CA TYR A 88 0.69 19.21 -3.81
C TYR A 88 0.55 19.87 -5.18
N GLY A 89 -0.56 19.63 -5.85
CA GLY A 89 -0.77 20.16 -7.20
C GLY A 89 -2.15 19.84 -7.73
N GLN A 90 -2.52 20.51 -8.81
CA GLN A 90 -3.71 20.20 -9.59
C GLN A 90 -3.40 19.03 -10.51
N PHE A 91 -4.31 18.05 -10.56
CA PHE A 91 -4.21 16.95 -11.52
C PHE A 91 -5.08 17.23 -12.76
N ASN A 92 -4.70 16.60 -13.87
CA ASN A 92 -5.20 16.88 -15.21
C ASN A 92 -6.15 15.80 -15.70
N SER A 93 -5.90 14.54 -15.33
CA SER A 93 -6.78 13.43 -15.67
C SER A 93 -6.68 12.28 -14.67
N ILE A 94 -7.69 11.39 -14.72
CA ILE A 94 -7.70 10.10 -14.03
C ILE A 94 -7.95 9.06 -15.11
N GLU A 95 -7.04 8.10 -15.22
CA GLU A 95 -7.07 7.02 -16.19
C GLU A 95 -7.06 5.66 -15.47
N ARG A 96 -7.17 4.57 -16.23
CA ARG A 96 -6.97 3.22 -15.71
C ARG A 96 -5.68 2.66 -16.27
N ASN A 97 -4.89 1.97 -15.45
CA ASN A 97 -3.78 1.17 -15.92
C ASN A 97 -4.27 -0.13 -16.59
N ASN A 98 -3.33 -0.96 -17.03
CA ASN A 98 -3.63 -2.25 -17.68
C ASN A 98 -4.36 -3.26 -16.77
N GLU A 99 -4.31 -3.06 -15.46
CA GLU A 99 -4.97 -3.90 -14.45
C GLU A 99 -6.35 -3.35 -14.06
N GLY A 100 -6.74 -2.20 -14.63
CA GLY A 100 -7.99 -1.52 -14.32
C GLY A 100 -7.91 -0.62 -13.08
N ASP A 101 -6.75 -0.52 -12.44
CA ASP A 101 -6.51 0.32 -11.27
C ASP A 101 -6.37 1.81 -11.67
N PRO A 102 -6.87 2.74 -10.84
CA PRO A 102 -6.80 4.16 -11.15
C PRO A 102 -5.37 4.73 -11.19
N VAL A 103 -5.15 5.65 -12.12
CA VAL A 103 -3.92 6.44 -12.27
C VAL A 103 -4.29 7.92 -12.29
N ILE A 104 -3.74 8.71 -11.36
CA ILE A 104 -3.91 10.17 -11.35
C ILE A 104 -2.72 10.80 -12.06
N ILE A 105 -3.00 11.69 -13.02
CA ILE A 105 -1.99 12.26 -13.92
C ILE A 105 -1.87 13.77 -13.69
N PHE A 106 -0.63 14.23 -13.53
CA PHE A 106 -0.27 15.65 -13.43
C PHE A 106 0.54 16.07 -14.66
N ASP A 107 0.23 17.22 -15.25
CA ASP A 107 1.04 17.80 -16.32
C ASP A 107 2.26 18.49 -15.71
N LEU A 108 3.46 18.08 -16.15
CA LEU A 108 4.75 18.56 -15.63
C LEU A 108 5.41 19.66 -16.48
N GLY A 109 4.95 19.81 -17.71
CA GLY A 109 5.51 20.71 -18.72
C GLY A 109 4.68 20.69 -20.00
N TYR A 110 5.30 20.95 -21.15
CA TYR A 110 4.57 21.05 -22.42
C TYR A 110 4.00 19.70 -22.89
N VAL A 111 4.74 18.60 -22.70
CA VAL A 111 4.31 17.25 -23.11
C VAL A 111 4.50 16.17 -22.03
N ASN A 112 5.21 16.47 -20.94
CA ASN A 112 5.57 15.46 -19.94
C ASN A 112 4.55 15.37 -18.81
N LYS A 113 4.39 14.15 -18.30
CA LYS A 113 3.38 13.81 -17.30
C LYS A 113 3.99 13.11 -16.10
N LEU A 114 3.37 13.28 -14.93
CA LEU A 114 3.59 12.45 -13.75
C LEU A 114 2.39 11.52 -13.57
N TYR A 115 2.63 10.23 -13.71
CA TYR A 115 1.68 9.16 -13.48
C TYR A 115 1.78 8.67 -12.05
N THR A 116 0.75 8.87 -11.26
CA THR A 116 0.71 8.40 -9.87
C THR A 116 -0.22 7.20 -9.72
N VAL A 117 0.23 6.19 -8.97
CA VAL A 117 -0.47 4.92 -8.79
C VAL A 117 -0.71 4.61 -7.31
N SER A 118 -1.40 3.49 -7.03
CA SER A 118 -1.74 2.95 -5.71
C SER A 118 -3.04 3.50 -5.08
N TYR A 119 -4.00 3.92 -5.91
CA TYR A 119 -5.31 4.36 -5.46
C TYR A 119 -6.37 3.25 -5.57
N THR A 120 -7.44 3.37 -4.81
CA THR A 120 -8.68 2.63 -5.06
C THR A 120 -9.65 3.44 -5.91
N ILE A 121 -10.62 2.77 -6.54
CA ILE A 121 -11.73 3.45 -7.24
C ILE A 121 -12.46 4.37 -6.26
N ASN A 122 -12.70 3.90 -5.03
CA ASN A 122 -13.35 4.66 -3.97
C ASN A 122 -12.62 5.97 -3.66
N GLU A 123 -11.28 6.01 -3.67
CA GLU A 123 -10.54 7.28 -3.48
C GLU A 123 -10.74 8.28 -4.61
N VAL A 124 -10.82 7.79 -5.85
CA VAL A 124 -10.74 8.66 -7.04
C VAL A 124 -12.09 9.05 -7.62
N GLU A 125 -13.17 8.30 -7.34
CA GLU A 125 -14.45 8.43 -8.04
C GLU A 125 -15.13 9.80 -7.90
N ASP A 126 -14.89 10.49 -6.78
CA ASP A 126 -15.47 11.81 -6.49
C ASP A 126 -14.50 12.98 -6.78
N LEU A 127 -13.29 12.68 -7.27
CA LEU A 127 -12.30 13.72 -7.53
C LEU A 127 -12.69 14.53 -8.76
N LYS A 128 -12.58 15.85 -8.63
CA LYS A 128 -12.81 16.77 -9.75
C LYS A 128 -11.49 17.22 -10.33
N VAL A 129 -11.30 17.01 -11.63
CA VAL A 129 -10.13 17.49 -12.38
C VAL A 129 -9.91 18.99 -12.12
N GLY A 130 -8.65 19.39 -11.97
CA GLY A 130 -8.28 20.76 -11.61
C GLY A 130 -8.32 21.05 -10.10
N ASN A 131 -8.89 20.17 -9.27
CA ASN A 131 -8.74 20.29 -7.82
C ASN A 131 -7.31 19.98 -7.41
N GLN A 132 -6.87 20.66 -6.36
CA GLN A 132 -5.57 20.38 -5.74
C GLN A 132 -5.65 19.14 -4.87
N LEU A 133 -4.69 18.24 -5.06
CA LEU A 133 -4.49 17.06 -4.22
C LEU A 133 -3.25 17.25 -3.35
N ASN A 134 -3.33 16.81 -2.10
CA ASN A 134 -2.16 16.60 -1.26
C ASN A 134 -1.90 15.10 -1.19
N LEU A 135 -0.71 14.67 -1.59
CA LEU A 135 -0.35 13.27 -1.67
C LEU A 135 0.98 13.03 -0.94
N TYR A 136 1.13 11.85 -0.35
CA TYR A 136 2.44 11.32 0.00
C TYR A 136 2.87 10.35 -1.08
N CYS A 137 4.11 10.51 -1.56
CA CYS A 137 4.63 9.75 -2.68
C CYS A 137 6.02 9.21 -2.40
N THR A 138 6.34 8.06 -3.00
CA THR A 138 7.66 7.43 -2.97
C THR A 138 8.02 6.88 -4.34
N GLY A 139 9.32 6.66 -4.56
CA GLY A 139 9.79 5.93 -5.74
C GLY A 139 9.58 6.72 -7.03
N PHE A 140 9.87 8.03 -6.99
CA PHE A 140 9.89 8.84 -8.20
C PHE A 140 10.89 8.27 -9.19
N PHE A 141 10.44 8.05 -10.41
CA PHE A 141 11.24 7.55 -11.52
C PHE A 141 10.95 8.41 -12.76
N MET A 142 11.98 8.69 -13.55
CA MET A 142 11.83 9.34 -14.85
C MET A 142 12.24 8.37 -15.95
N ASP A 143 11.35 8.16 -16.91
CA ASP A 143 11.62 7.28 -18.04
C ASP A 143 12.47 7.97 -19.12
N LYS A 144 12.81 7.21 -20.17
CA LYS A 144 13.60 7.71 -21.30
C LYS A 144 12.91 8.78 -22.15
N PHE A 145 11.59 8.93 -22.04
CA PHE A 145 10.79 9.94 -22.74
C PHE A 145 10.58 11.20 -21.88
N GLY A 146 11.02 11.16 -20.62
CA GLY A 146 10.93 12.25 -19.67
C GLY A 146 9.63 12.24 -18.85
N ASP A 147 8.78 11.25 -19.01
CA ASP A 147 7.62 11.09 -18.16
C ASP A 147 8.04 10.50 -16.82
N MET A 148 7.28 10.86 -15.79
CA MET A 148 7.55 10.46 -14.43
C MET A 148 6.50 9.50 -13.91
N SER A 149 6.90 8.64 -12.99
CA SER A 149 5.97 7.83 -12.21
C SER A 149 6.30 7.84 -10.73
N ALA A 150 5.29 7.65 -9.89
CA ALA A 150 5.46 7.50 -8.44
C ALA A 150 4.31 6.69 -7.83
N THR A 151 4.61 5.98 -6.75
CA THR A 151 3.57 5.40 -5.88
C THR A 151 3.11 6.47 -4.91
N CYS A 152 1.83 6.81 -4.92
CA CYS A 152 1.28 7.89 -4.13
C CYS A 152 0.04 7.44 -3.36
N SER A 153 -0.35 8.25 -2.36
CA SER A 153 -1.54 7.98 -1.58
C SER A 153 -2.11 9.26 -0.97
N MET A 154 -3.41 9.23 -0.72
CA MET A 154 -4.17 10.28 -0.04
C MET A 154 -4.23 10.08 1.48
N GLN A 155 -3.49 9.10 2.04
CA GLN A 155 -3.42 8.90 3.49
C GLN A 155 -2.92 10.15 4.20
N ASN A 156 -3.39 10.36 5.44
CA ASN A 156 -3.13 11.62 6.16
C ASN A 156 -1.75 11.68 6.83
N THR A 157 -1.06 10.55 7.00
CA THR A 157 0.27 10.50 7.63
C THR A 157 1.24 9.62 6.81
N PRO A 158 2.56 9.92 6.86
CA PRO A 158 3.58 9.08 6.23
C PRO A 158 3.57 7.63 6.76
N ALA A 159 3.40 7.43 8.08
CA ALA A 159 3.37 6.10 8.67
C ALA A 159 2.21 5.26 8.14
N ARG A 160 1.02 5.85 8.04
CA ARG A 160 -0.16 5.19 7.48
C ARG A 160 0.02 4.87 6.00
N PHE A 161 0.52 5.82 5.22
CA PHE A 161 0.86 5.61 3.82
C PHE A 161 1.79 4.41 3.66
N ILE A 162 2.89 4.38 4.41
CA ILE A 162 3.84 3.27 4.38
C ILE A 162 3.19 1.96 4.80
N ALA A 163 2.42 1.96 5.88
CA ALA A 163 1.80 0.74 6.39
C ALA A 163 0.79 0.16 5.39
N VAL A 164 -0.17 0.97 4.94
CA VAL A 164 -1.18 0.54 3.97
C VAL A 164 -0.54 0.07 2.68
N ASN A 165 0.39 0.84 2.10
CA ASN A 165 0.99 0.47 0.83
C ASN A 165 1.83 -0.79 0.94
N ASN A 166 2.70 -0.91 1.95
CA ASN A 166 3.56 -2.08 2.07
C ASN A 166 2.76 -3.35 2.36
N ILE A 167 1.74 -3.31 3.22
CA ILE A 167 0.97 -4.51 3.56
C ILE A 167 0.14 -4.99 2.36
N GLN A 168 -0.37 -4.05 1.55
CA GLN A 168 -1.20 -4.38 0.39
C GLN A 168 -0.42 -4.64 -0.90
N HIS A 169 0.90 -4.36 -0.91
CA HIS A 169 1.74 -4.59 -2.08
C HIS A 169 2.06 -6.07 -2.25
N GLU A 170 1.97 -6.57 -3.49
CA GLU A 170 2.17 -8.00 -3.81
C GLU A 170 3.54 -8.53 -3.38
N SER A 171 4.60 -7.72 -3.54
CA SER A 171 5.96 -8.12 -3.16
C SER A 171 6.12 -8.45 -1.67
N SER A 172 5.25 -7.93 -0.81
CA SER A 172 5.28 -8.19 0.64
C SER A 172 4.65 -9.52 1.02
N ARG A 173 3.89 -10.14 0.11
CA ARG A 173 2.96 -11.23 0.43
C ARG A 173 3.62 -12.38 1.16
N LYS A 174 4.78 -12.82 0.67
CA LYS A 174 5.56 -13.93 1.26
C LYS A 174 5.98 -13.66 2.70
N PHE A 175 6.41 -12.43 3.01
CA PHE A 175 6.79 -12.06 4.38
C PHE A 175 5.57 -12.05 5.31
N LEU A 176 4.46 -11.51 4.83
CA LEU A 176 3.23 -11.36 5.61
C LEU A 176 2.60 -12.71 5.94
N GLU A 177 2.56 -13.64 4.98
CA GLU A 177 2.07 -15.00 5.21
C GLU A 177 2.90 -15.74 6.25
N LYS A 178 4.23 -15.60 6.19
CA LYS A 178 5.13 -16.13 7.22
C LYS A 178 4.80 -15.53 8.59
N SER A 179 4.67 -14.20 8.67
CA SER A 179 4.38 -13.49 9.91
C SER A 179 3.05 -13.89 10.54
N VAL A 180 2.00 -14.05 9.72
CA VAL A 180 0.68 -14.51 10.17
C VAL A 180 0.73 -15.94 10.71
N ASN A 181 1.57 -16.80 10.12
CA ASN A 181 1.67 -18.21 10.51
C ASN A 181 2.59 -18.44 11.71
N GLU A 182 3.63 -17.63 11.91
CA GLU A 182 4.67 -17.85 12.92
C GLU A 182 4.51 -17.00 14.19
N VAL A 183 4.05 -15.75 14.07
CA VAL A 183 4.24 -14.77 15.16
C VAL A 183 3.01 -14.63 16.04
N ILE A 184 1.82 -14.74 15.47
CA ILE A 184 0.61 -14.45 16.22
C ILE A 184 -0.22 -15.73 16.32
N PRO A 185 -0.86 -15.96 17.47
CA PRO A 185 -2.14 -16.64 17.48
C PRO A 185 -3.21 -15.79 16.75
N MET A 186 -2.98 -15.38 15.49
CA MET A 186 -3.94 -14.70 14.61
C MET A 186 -5.16 -15.59 14.35
N LYS A 187 -4.96 -16.92 14.45
CA LYS A 187 -6.03 -17.91 14.53
C LYS A 187 -6.90 -17.77 15.81
N LEU A 188 -6.34 -17.32 16.93
CA LEU A 188 -7.12 -17.05 18.16
C LEU A 188 -7.74 -15.65 18.16
N LEU A 189 -7.14 -14.66 17.48
CA LEU A 189 -7.73 -13.32 17.34
C LEU A 189 -9.04 -13.32 16.56
N HIS A 190 -9.19 -14.17 15.53
CA HIS A 190 -10.49 -14.36 14.87
C HIS A 190 -11.61 -14.77 15.84
N LYS A 191 -11.29 -15.47 16.94
CA LYS A 191 -12.28 -15.84 17.96
C LYS A 191 -12.69 -14.68 18.87
N LYS A 192 -11.93 -13.58 18.88
CA LYS A 192 -12.26 -12.36 19.65
C LYS A 192 -13.22 -11.44 18.90
N PHE A 193 -13.32 -11.58 17.58
CA PHE A 193 -14.28 -10.83 16.77
C PHE A 193 -15.55 -11.64 16.60
N ASN A 194 -16.70 -11.00 16.76
CA ASN A 194 -17.96 -11.64 16.46
C ASN A 194 -18.13 -11.82 14.93
N THR A 195 -19.07 -12.68 14.54
CA THR A 195 -19.35 -12.99 13.14
C THR A 195 -19.77 -11.76 12.34
N ASP A 196 -20.55 -10.85 12.93
CA ASP A 196 -21.07 -9.67 12.24
C ASP A 196 -19.95 -8.68 11.89
N THR A 197 -19.04 -8.41 12.83
CA THR A 197 -17.84 -7.58 12.61
C THR A 197 -16.95 -8.23 11.56
N THR A 198 -16.75 -9.54 11.63
CA THR A 198 -15.91 -10.26 10.65
C THR A 198 -16.50 -10.17 9.24
N ASN A 199 -17.82 -10.36 9.10
CA ASN A 199 -18.52 -10.22 7.83
C ASN A 199 -18.45 -8.78 7.30
N LEU A 200 -18.58 -7.78 8.18
CA LEU A 200 -18.49 -6.38 7.80
C LEU A 200 -17.08 -6.01 7.31
N ILE A 201 -16.04 -6.50 7.99
CA ILE A 201 -14.64 -6.33 7.57
C ILE A 201 -14.43 -7.00 6.20
N GLN A 202 -14.91 -8.23 6.02
CA GLN A 202 -14.80 -8.95 4.74
C GLN A 202 -15.46 -8.17 3.60
N ALA A 203 -16.60 -7.52 3.86
CA ALA A 203 -17.36 -6.81 2.83
C ALA A 203 -16.86 -5.39 2.53
N LYS A 204 -16.19 -4.74 3.48
CA LYS A 204 -15.88 -3.29 3.40
C LYS A 204 -14.39 -2.95 3.50
N CYS A 205 -13.54 -3.89 3.88
CA CYS A 205 -12.14 -3.65 4.23
C CYS A 205 -11.17 -4.56 3.47
N GLU A 206 -11.56 -5.06 2.30
CA GLU A 206 -10.70 -5.89 1.45
C GLU A 206 -9.46 -5.12 0.95
N LYS A 207 -9.66 -3.88 0.49
CA LYS A 207 -8.60 -2.92 0.14
C LYS A 207 -8.81 -1.66 0.98
N ILE A 208 -7.81 -1.33 1.78
CA ILE A 208 -7.76 -0.16 2.67
C ILE A 208 -7.20 1.04 1.90
N ASP A 209 -7.88 2.17 2.07
CA ASP A 209 -7.63 3.42 1.40
C ASP A 209 -7.91 4.61 2.33
N SER A 210 -7.68 5.85 1.86
CA SER A 210 -7.84 7.03 2.73
C SER A 210 -9.29 7.29 3.18
N LYS A 211 -10.30 6.85 2.41
CA LYS A 211 -11.72 7.06 2.71
C LYS A 211 -12.26 6.01 3.68
N ASN A 212 -11.83 4.76 3.59
CA ASN A 212 -12.34 3.67 4.44
C ASN A 212 -11.45 3.33 5.65
N TYR A 213 -10.20 3.81 5.71
CA TYR A 213 -9.24 3.45 6.76
C TYR A 213 -9.81 3.61 8.17
N ASN A 214 -10.36 4.79 8.51
CA ASN A 214 -10.83 5.07 9.87
C ASN A 214 -12.03 4.19 10.24
N PHE A 215 -12.90 3.91 9.28
CA PHE A 215 -14.03 3.00 9.47
C PHE A 215 -13.52 1.59 9.78
N CYS A 216 -12.62 1.05 8.94
CA CYS A 216 -12.07 -0.29 9.10
C CYS A 216 -11.29 -0.43 10.41
N MET A 217 -10.38 0.51 10.73
CA MET A 217 -9.66 0.50 12.02
C MET A 217 -10.58 0.62 13.22
N GLY A 218 -11.70 1.34 13.08
CA GLY A 218 -12.73 1.42 14.11
C GLY A 218 -13.36 0.06 14.45
N LEU A 219 -13.44 -0.86 13.49
CA LEU A 219 -14.02 -2.20 13.72
C LEU A 219 -13.12 -3.07 14.61
N ILE A 220 -11.80 -3.01 14.43
CA ILE A 220 -10.87 -3.81 15.22
C ILE A 220 -10.56 -3.24 16.61
N THR A 221 -10.78 -1.93 16.81
CA THR A 221 -10.53 -1.23 18.08
C THR A 221 -11.76 -1.18 19.00
N LYS A 222 -12.98 -1.24 18.45
CA LYS A 222 -14.21 -1.27 19.25
C LYS A 222 -14.45 -2.64 19.90
N ASP A 223 -14.24 -3.72 19.16
CA ASP A 223 -14.51 -5.08 19.63
C ASP A 223 -13.46 -5.61 20.64
N THR A 224 -12.32 -4.93 20.78
CA THR A 224 -11.31 -5.27 21.79
C THR A 224 -11.58 -4.66 23.16
N LYS A 225 -12.52 -3.71 23.28
CA LYS A 225 -12.86 -3.03 24.56
C LYS A 225 -13.94 -3.73 25.39
N THR A 226 -14.55 -4.80 24.92
CA THR A 226 -15.64 -5.54 25.59
C THR A 226 -15.16 -6.72 26.45
N THR A 227 -13.86 -6.85 26.69
CA THR A 227 -13.29 -7.88 27.60
C THR A 227 -12.45 -7.23 28.69
N ASN A 228 -13.13 -6.61 29.66
CA ASN A 228 -12.63 -6.36 31.01
C ASN A 228 -13.69 -6.84 32.00
#